data_AF-K1SLL9-F1
#
_entry.id   AF-K1SLL9-F1
#
_cell.length_a   1.000
_cell.length_b   1.000
_cell.length_c   1.000
_cell.angle_alpha   90.00
_cell.angle_beta   90.00
_cell.angle_gamma   90.00
#
_symmetry.space_group_name_H-M   'P 1'
#
loop_
_entity.id
_entity.type
_entity.pdbx_description
1 polymer ?
#
loop_
_entity_poly.entity_id
_entity_poly.type
_entity_poly.pdbx_seq_one_letter_code
_entity_poly.pdbx_strand_id
1 'polypeptide(L)'
;MNRLHRSDSHLKNIYTVYLHFKKLAEQAGIPTARFHDLRHSYAVAALRAGDDIKTVQENLGHHTAAFTLDTYAHVTERMKLDSADRMDRFISAVSENRAS
;
A
#
# COMPACT_ATOMS: atom_id res chain seq x y z
N MET A 1 -47.72 -6.86 4.94
CA MET A 1 -46.63 -7.76 4.47
C MET A 1 -46.14 -7.27 3.12
N ASN A 2 -44.99 -6.60 3.07
CA ASN A 2 -44.18 -6.57 1.84
C ASN A 2 -42.74 -6.22 2.23
N ARG A 3 -41.91 -7.26 2.33
CA ARG A 3 -40.51 -7.19 2.74
C ARG A 3 -39.68 -6.87 1.50
N LEU A 4 -39.01 -5.73 1.52
CA LEU A 4 -38.04 -5.28 0.52
C LEU A 4 -36.99 -6.39 0.30
N HIS A 5 -37.09 -7.11 -0.81
CA HIS A 5 -35.98 -7.90 -1.35
C HIS A 5 -35.16 -6.96 -2.24
N ARG A 6 -34.39 -6.07 -1.61
CA ARG A 6 -33.36 -5.29 -2.30
C ARG A 6 -32.22 -6.26 -2.55
N SER A 7 -32.17 -6.79 -3.77
CA SER A 7 -31.08 -7.63 -4.25
C SER A 7 -29.77 -6.84 -4.15
N ASP A 8 -28.94 -7.16 -3.16
CA ASP A 8 -27.57 -6.66 -2.97
C ASP A 8 -26.60 -7.23 -4.05
N SER A 9 -26.95 -7.07 -5.32
CA SER A 9 -26.16 -7.53 -6.48
C SER A 9 -25.35 -6.41 -7.14
N HIS A 10 -25.48 -5.17 -6.67
CA HIS A 10 -24.87 -3.98 -7.29
C HIS A 10 -23.34 -3.92 -7.19
N LEU A 11 -22.72 -4.65 -6.27
CA LEU A 11 -21.26 -4.67 -6.10
C LEU A 11 -20.53 -5.63 -7.05
N LYS A 12 -21.24 -6.45 -7.82
CA LYS A 12 -20.62 -7.40 -8.77
C LYS A 12 -20.23 -6.78 -10.11
N ASN A 13 -20.65 -5.54 -10.38
CA ASN A 13 -20.36 -4.88 -11.64
C ASN A 13 -19.12 -3.99 -11.51
N ILE A 14 -18.01 -4.44 -12.09
CA ILE A 14 -16.72 -3.73 -12.15
C ILE A 14 -16.86 -2.31 -12.70
N TYR A 15 -17.81 -2.10 -13.63
CA TYR A 15 -18.08 -0.81 -14.24
C TYR A 15 -18.68 0.18 -13.25
N THR A 16 -19.62 -0.27 -12.41
CA THR A 16 -20.23 0.56 -11.36
C THR A 16 -19.17 1.02 -10.36
N VAL A 17 -18.32 0.11 -9.90
CA VAL A 17 -17.21 0.44 -8.98
C VAL A 17 -16.26 1.45 -9.61
N TYR A 18 -15.89 1.25 -10.88
CA TYR A 18 -15.03 2.19 -11.61
C TYR A 18 -15.64 3.59 -11.74
N LEU A 19 -16.92 3.70 -12.10
CA LEU A 19 -17.60 4.99 -12.24
C LEU A 19 -17.68 5.73 -10.89
N HIS A 20 -18.02 5.03 -9.81
CA HIS A 20 -18.03 5.63 -8.48
C HIS A 20 -16.64 6.08 -8.05
N PHE A 21 -15.60 5.29 -8.33
CA PHE A 21 -14.22 5.69 -8.08
C PHE A 21 -13.85 6.96 -8.85
N LYS A 22 -14.17 7.06 -10.15
CA LYS A 22 -13.88 8.24 -10.97
C LYS A 22 -14.55 9.50 -10.42
N LYS A 23 -15.81 9.38 -9.99
CA LYS A 23 -16.53 10.49 -9.35
C LYS A 23 -15.86 10.94 -8.05
N LEU A 24 -15.43 9.99 -7.21
CA LEU A 24 -14.70 10.31 -5.98
C LEU A 24 -13.32 10.93 -6.27
N ALA A 25 -12.62 10.44 -7.30
CA ALA A 25 -11.33 10.96 -7.72
C ALA A 25 -11.42 12.41 -8.22
N GLU A 26 -12.48 12.75 -8.97
CA GLU A 26 -12.80 14.13 -9.35
C GLU A 26 -13.05 15.02 -8.13
N GLN A 27 -13.85 14.54 -7.17
CA GLN A 27 -14.13 15.28 -5.92
C GLN A 27 -12.88 15.47 -5.05
N ALA A 28 -11.96 14.52 -5.07
CA ALA A 28 -10.67 14.58 -4.38
C ALA A 28 -9.61 15.42 -5.13
N GLY A 29 -9.94 16.00 -6.30
CA GLY A 29 -9.02 16.81 -7.09
C GLY A 29 -7.97 16.02 -7.88
N ILE A 30 -8.15 14.70 -8.02
CA ILE A 30 -7.25 13.78 -8.74
C ILE A 30 -7.97 13.07 -9.90
N PRO A 31 -8.55 13.80 -10.87
CA PRO A 31 -9.41 13.22 -11.90
C PRO A 31 -8.69 12.24 -12.83
N THR A 32 -7.36 12.28 -12.90
CA THR A 32 -6.54 11.36 -13.71
C THR A 32 -6.23 10.04 -13.00
N ALA A 33 -6.55 9.93 -11.70
CA ALA A 33 -6.32 8.70 -10.95
C ALA A 33 -7.08 7.53 -11.58
N ARG A 34 -6.40 6.39 -11.64
CA ARG A 34 -6.87 5.11 -12.17
C ARG A 34 -7.14 4.16 -11.01
N PHE A 35 -8.01 3.19 -11.22
CA PHE A 35 -8.45 2.30 -10.13
C PHE A 35 -7.30 1.50 -9.52
N HIS A 36 -6.31 1.06 -10.32
CA HIS A 36 -5.14 0.35 -9.83
C HIS A 36 -4.13 1.25 -9.11
N ASP A 37 -4.25 2.59 -9.17
CA ASP A 37 -3.41 3.50 -8.38
C ASP A 37 -3.74 3.37 -6.87
N LEU A 38 -4.94 2.88 -6.52
CA LEU A 38 -5.27 2.48 -5.14
C LEU A 38 -4.40 1.31 -4.67
N ARG A 39 -4.24 0.30 -5.54
CA ARG A 39 -3.37 -0.86 -5.27
C ARG A 39 -1.91 -0.42 -5.10
N HIS A 40 -1.47 0.56 -5.91
CA HIS A 40 -0.14 1.14 -5.76
C HIS A 40 0.03 1.89 -4.44
N SER A 41 -0.94 2.72 -4.09
CA SER A 41 -0.91 3.50 -2.84
C SER A 41 -0.86 2.59 -1.61
N TYR A 42 -1.64 1.51 -1.61
CA TYR A 42 -1.60 0.50 -0.54
C TYR A 42 -0.22 -0.14 -0.42
N ALA A 43 0.36 -0.59 -1.53
CA ALA A 43 1.67 -1.24 -1.52
C ALA A 43 2.77 -0.33 -0.97
N VAL A 44 2.82 0.93 -1.44
CA VAL A 44 3.80 1.91 -0.96
C VAL A 44 3.60 2.19 0.53
N ALA A 45 2.35 2.33 0.98
CA ALA A 45 2.05 2.59 2.38
C ALA A 45 2.47 1.41 3.28
N ALA A 46 2.16 0.17 2.88
CA ALA A 46 2.51 -1.03 3.62
C ALA A 46 4.04 -1.22 3.71
N LEU A 47 4.75 -1.08 2.58
CA LEU A 47 6.22 -1.12 2.58
C LEU A 47 6.81 -0.03 3.49
N ARG A 48 6.32 1.21 3.40
CA ARG A 48 6.78 2.30 4.29
C ARG A 48 6.49 2.04 5.77
N ALA A 49 5.41 1.32 6.09
CA ALA A 49 5.10 0.91 7.45
C ALA A 49 6.04 -0.17 7.99
N GLY A 50 6.83 -0.80 7.11
CA GLY A 50 7.82 -1.81 7.46
C GLY A 50 7.42 -3.24 7.08
N ASP A 51 6.27 -3.42 6.40
CA ASP A 51 5.87 -4.74 5.92
C ASP A 51 6.85 -5.25 4.86
N ASP A 52 7.11 -6.55 4.86
CA ASP A 52 7.96 -7.14 3.84
C ASP A 52 7.20 -7.30 2.51
N ILE A 53 7.97 -7.31 1.43
CA ILE A 53 7.42 -7.33 0.06
C ILE A 53 6.60 -8.59 -0.24
N LYS A 54 6.88 -9.70 0.43
CA LYS A 54 6.15 -10.96 0.26
C LYS A 54 4.79 -10.88 0.95
N THR A 55 4.71 -10.32 2.15
CA THR A 55 3.43 -10.03 2.81
C THR A 55 2.58 -9.05 2.00
N VAL A 56 3.18 -7.97 1.49
CA VAL A 56 2.45 -7.00 0.64
C VAL A 56 1.93 -7.67 -0.63
N GLN A 57 2.73 -8.56 -1.24
CA GLN A 57 2.29 -9.35 -2.39
C GLN A 57 1.12 -10.29 -2.09
N GLU A 58 1.19 -11.02 -0.97
CA GLU A 58 0.14 -11.95 -0.56
C GLU A 58 -1.18 -11.21 -0.33
N ASN A 59 -1.12 -10.04 0.34
CA ASN A 59 -2.28 -9.18 0.58
C ASN A 59 -2.92 -8.64 -0.71
N LEU A 60 -2.09 -8.35 -1.72
CA LEU A 60 -2.56 -7.85 -3.01
C LEU A 60 -2.99 -8.98 -3.98
N GLY A 61 -2.75 -10.24 -3.62
CA GLY A 61 -2.96 -11.41 -4.46
C GLY A 61 -1.86 -11.60 -5.52
N HIS A 62 -1.73 -12.83 -6.03
CA HIS A 62 -0.64 -13.38 -6.88
C HIS A 62 -0.31 -12.65 -8.21
N HIS A 63 -0.77 -11.42 -8.44
CA HIS A 63 -0.22 -10.58 -9.51
C HIS A 63 1.24 -10.23 -9.18
N THR A 64 2.09 -11.10 -9.71
CA THR A 64 3.55 -11.08 -9.85
C THR A 64 4.33 -10.19 -8.90
N ALA A 65 5.10 -10.86 -8.04
CA ALA A 65 6.26 -10.33 -7.33
C ALA A 65 7.06 -9.38 -8.18
N ALA A 66 7.31 -9.77 -9.43
CA ALA A 66 8.08 -9.00 -10.40
C ALA A 66 7.53 -7.57 -10.60
N PHE A 67 6.22 -7.37 -10.74
CA PHE A 67 5.66 -6.02 -10.90
C PHE A 67 5.80 -5.18 -9.63
N THR A 68 5.62 -5.81 -8.47
CA THR A 68 5.75 -5.18 -7.15
C THR A 68 7.22 -4.83 -6.88
N LEU A 69 8.17 -5.73 -7.17
CA LEU A 69 9.60 -5.53 -6.99
C LEU A 69 10.11 -4.39 -7.89
N ASP A 70 9.76 -4.41 -9.17
CA ASP A 70 10.25 -3.44 -10.15
C ASP A 70 9.66 -2.04 -9.89
N THR A 71 8.39 -1.97 -9.45
CA THR A 71 7.73 -0.70 -9.12
C THR A 71 8.19 -0.12 -7.78
N TYR A 72 8.50 -0.96 -6.78
CA TYR A 72 8.81 -0.51 -5.41
C TYR A 72 10.26 -0.67 -4.98
N ALA A 73 11.16 -1.10 -5.86
CA ALA A 73 12.60 -1.21 -5.58
C ALA A 73 13.15 0.05 -4.89
N HIS A 74 12.78 1.24 -5.37
CA HIS A 74 13.18 2.53 -4.79
C HIS A 74 12.72 2.72 -3.34
N VAL A 75 11.51 2.26 -2.99
CA VAL A 75 11.00 2.31 -1.61
C VAL A 75 11.80 1.35 -0.73
N THR A 76 12.09 0.15 -1.24
CA THR A 76 12.87 -0.85 -0.48
C THR A 76 14.32 -0.40 -0.24
N GLU A 77 14.96 0.28 -1.18
CA GLU A 77 16.30 0.84 -0.98
C GLU A 77 16.30 1.92 0.12
N ARG A 78 15.29 2.79 0.12
CA ARG A 78 15.13 3.78 1.20
C ARG A 78 14.90 3.12 2.57
N MET A 79 14.10 2.05 2.63
CA MET A 79 13.90 1.29 3.87
C MET A 79 15.19 0.65 4.38
N LYS A 80 16.06 0.16 3.49
CA LYS A 80 17.38 -0.38 3.87
C LYS A 80 18.25 0.70 4.51
N LEU A 81 18.29 1.90 3.93
CA LEU A 81 19.00 3.05 4.50
C LEU A 81 18.43 3.43 5.86
N ASP A 82 17.10 3.57 5.98
CA ASP A 82 16.43 3.89 7.24
C ASP A 82 16.66 2.82 8.32
N SER A 83 16.88 1.56 7.92
CA SER A 83 17.22 0.45 8.82
C SER A 83 18.67 0.53 9.28
N ALA A 84 19.60 0.83 8.36
CA ALA A 84 21.01 1.05 8.68
C ALA A 84 21.17 2.23 9.66
N ASP A 85 20.49 3.35 9.41
CA ASP A 85 20.50 4.51 10.31
C ASP A 85 19.96 4.19 11.71
N ARG A 86 18.90 3.37 11.79
CA ARG A 86 18.36 2.90 13.07
C ARG A 86 19.37 2.04 13.84
N MET A 87 20.09 1.16 13.15
CA MET A 87 21.12 0.33 13.75
C MET A 87 22.32 1.18 14.22
N ASP A 88 22.75 2.15 13.42
CA ASP A 88 23.87 3.04 13.75
C ASP A 88 23.58 3.85 15.02
N ARG A 89 22.37 4.41 15.12
CA ARG A 89 21.89 5.09 16.34
C ARG A 89 21.88 4.17 17.55
N PHE A 90 21.43 2.93 17.39
CA PHE A 90 21.40 1.95 18.47
C PHE A 90 22.82 1.61 18.96
N ILE A 91 23.76 1.36 18.04
CA ILE A 91 25.16 1.06 18.36
C ILE A 91 25.81 2.25 19.09
N SER A 92 25.59 3.46 18.59
CA SER A 92 26.11 4.69 19.21
C SER A 92 25.59 4.85 20.65
N ALA A 93 24.28 4.72 20.85
CA ALA A 93 23.66 4.82 22.17
C ALA A 93 24.18 3.76 23.16
N VAL A 94 24.39 2.51 22.71
CA VAL A 94 24.95 1.44 23.56
C VAL A 94 26.43 1.70 23.89
N SER A 95 27.19 2.27 22.96
CA SER A 95 28.61 2.56 23.15
C SER A 95 28.83 3.71 24.13
N GLU A 96 28.02 4.77 24.06
CA GLU A 96 28.06 5.90 24.99
C GLU A 96 27.66 5.50 26.42
N ASN A 97 26.67 4.61 26.57
CA ASN A 97 26.23 4.11 27.88
C ASN A 97 27.25 3.21 28.60
N ARG A 98 28.28 2.71 27.89
CA ARG A 98 29.36 1.91 28.48
C ARG A 98 30.56 2.74 28.94
N ALA A 99 30.57 4.05 28.63
CA ALA A 99 31.64 4.98 29.00
C ALA A 99 31.35 5.78 30.27
N SER A 100 30.22 5.52 30.96
CA SER A 100 29.84 6.06 32.28
C SER A 100 29.79 4.95 33.32
#